data_AF-A0A952LYY8-F1
#
_entry.id   AF-A0A952LYY8-F1
#
_cell.length_a   1.000
_cell.length_b   1.000
_cell.length_c   1.000
_cell.angle_alpha   90.00
_cell.angle_beta   90.00
_cell.angle_gamma   90.00
#
_symmetry.space_group_name_H-M   'P 1'
#
loop_
_entity.id
_entity.type
_entity.pdbx_description
1 polymer ?
#
loop_
_entity_poly.entity_id
_entity_poly.type
_entity_poly.pdbx_seq_one_letter_code
_entity_poly.pdbx_strand_id
1 'polypeptide(L)' 'MTGEKETLHQCKNCKNEFAGKFRNLYGEKNLDEGEKSIGFFLSQFVFALFNFDNKLFQTLKLLFSQPGRLTHEYIHW' A
#
# COMPACT_ATOMS: atom_id res chain seq x y z
N MET A 1 2.37 39.45 -5.14
CA MET A 1 2.72 39.09 -3.75
C MET A 1 1.62 38.14 -3.26
N THR A 2 1.74 36.84 -3.54
CA THR A 2 0.74 35.85 -3.14
C THR A 2 1.40 34.97 -2.09
N GLY A 3 1.01 35.15 -0.83
CA GLY A 3 1.50 34.38 0.30
C GLY A 3 1.02 32.93 0.19
N GLU A 4 1.95 32.03 -0.11
CA GLU A 4 1.77 30.60 0.08
C GLU A 4 1.67 30.36 1.60
N LYS A 5 0.47 30.00 2.08
CA LYS A 5 0.28 29.63 3.48
C LYS A 5 1.00 28.30 3.70
N GLU A 6 2.22 28.36 4.21
CA GLU A 6 2.97 27.17 4.62
C GLU A 6 2.21 26.50 5.77
N THR A 7 1.53 25.39 5.49
CA THR A 7 0.84 24.60 6.52
C THR A 7 1.88 23.92 7.39
N LEU A 8 2.10 24.47 8.58
CA LEU A 8 2.96 23.88 9.59
C LEU A 8 2.31 22.59 10.12
N HIS A 9 2.96 21.46 9.94
CA HIS A 9 2.48 20.17 10.42
C HIS A 9 3.23 19.75 11.67
N GLN A 10 2.50 19.32 12.69
CA GLN A 10 3.10 18.77 13.91
C GLN A 10 3.11 17.25 13.86
N CYS A 11 4.29 16.66 14.06
CA CYS A 11 4.41 15.21 14.15
C CYS A 11 3.76 14.66 15.42
N LYS A 12 2.88 13.67 15.30
CA LYS A 12 2.25 13.02 16.46
C LYS A 12 3.22 12.21 17.33
N ASN A 13 4.33 11.73 16.77
CA ASN A 13 5.29 10.89 17.48
C ASN A 13 6.40 11.70 18.18
N CYS A 14 7.07 12.59 17.44
CA CYS A 14 8.22 13.37 17.96
C CYS A 14 7.89 14.83 18.27
N LYS A 15 6.65 15.29 18.04
CA LYS A 15 6.18 16.67 18.25
C LYS A 15 6.93 17.75 17.45
N ASN A 16 7.84 17.36 16.56
CA ASN A 16 8.55 18.28 15.68
C ASN A 16 7.60 18.94 14.69
N GLU A 17 7.76 20.24 14.50
CA GLU A 17 7.05 21.04 13.49
C GLU A 17 7.84 21.04 12.19
N PHE A 18 7.15 20.82 11.08
CA PHE A 18 7.77 20.81 9.76
C PHE A 18 6.80 21.35 8.71
N ALA A 19 7.34 22.02 7.70
CA ALA A 19 6.60 22.45 6.52
C ALA A 19 6.79 21.40 5.40
N GLY A 20 5.71 21.01 4.72
CA GLY A 20 5.72 20.07 3.59
C GLY A 20 5.18 18.66 3.89
N LYS A 21 5.22 17.79 2.88
CA LYS A 21 4.59 16.45 2.91
C LYS A 21 5.38 15.38 3.67
N PHE A 22 6.67 15.60 3.89
CA PHE A 22 7.57 14.62 4.49
C PHE A 22 8.28 15.24 5.69
N ARG A 23 8.43 14.43 6.74
CA ARG A 23 9.16 14.87 7.93
C ARG A 23 10.65 14.93 7.65
N ASN A 24 11.27 16.08 7.93
CA ASN A 24 12.71 16.29 7.77
C ASN A 24 13.56 15.35 8.65
N LEU A 25 13.03 14.89 9.79
CA LEU A 25 13.79 14.11 10.77
C LEU A 25 13.78 12.58 10.51
N TYR A 26 12.66 12.05 10.03
CA TYR A 26 12.44 10.59 9.91
C TYR A 26 11.95 10.16 8.52
N GLY A 27 11.69 11.09 7.61
CA GLY A 27 11.20 10.81 6.27
C GLY A 27 9.77 10.26 6.18
N GLU A 28 9.06 10.10 7.30
CA GLU A 28 7.67 9.62 7.25
C GLU A 28 6.77 10.64 6.54
N LYS A 29 5.95 10.14 5.62
CA LYS A 29 4.96 10.93 4.90
C LYS A 29 3.84 11.34 5.85
N ASN A 30 3.51 12.62 5.83
CA ASN A 30 2.29 13.09 6.48
C ASN A 30 1.10 12.63 5.63
N LEU A 31 0.41 11.58 6.09
CA LEU A 31 -0.76 11.02 5.41
C LEU A 31 -1.92 12.04 5.51
N ASP A 32 -2.29 12.63 4.38
CA ASP A 32 -3.52 13.40 4.23
C ASP A 32 -4.75 12.55 4.59
N GLU A 33 -5.83 13.18 5.06
CA GLU A 33 -7.04 12.46 5.51
C GLU A 33 -7.64 11.55 4.43
N GLY A 34 -7.46 11.90 3.15
CA GLY A 34 -7.86 11.05 2.01
C GLY A 34 -7.01 9.78 1.84
N GLU A 35 -5.72 9.81 2.20
CA GLU A 35 -4.82 8.66 2.07
C GLU A 35 -4.93 7.67 3.24
N LYS A 36 -5.55 8.09 4.35
CA LYS A 36 -5.88 7.21 5.48
C LYS A 36 -7.17 6.41 5.28
N SER A 37 -7.88 6.63 4.17
CA SER A 37 -9.12 5.91 3.89
C SER A 37 -8.84 4.44 3.56
N ILE A 38 -9.56 3.53 4.24
CA ILE A 38 -9.53 2.09 3.96
C ILE A 38 -9.81 1.80 2.48
N GLY A 39 -10.68 2.60 1.85
CA GLY A 39 -10.98 2.48 0.43
C GLY A 39 -9.77 2.80 -0.48
N PHE A 40 -8.98 3.82 -0.14
CA PHE A 40 -7.77 4.16 -0.90
C PHE A 40 -6.70 3.07 -0.75
N PHE A 41 -6.51 2.55 0.47
CA PHE A 41 -5.61 1.43 0.72
C PHE A 41 -6.01 0.18 -0.05
N LEU A 42 -7.31 -0.18 -0.02
CA LEU A 42 -7.82 -1.33 -0.77
C LEU A 42 -7.65 -1.15 -2.27
N SER A 43 -7.92 0.04 -2.80
CA SER A 43 -7.69 0.35 -4.22
C SER A 43 -6.22 0.19 -4.61
N GLN A 44 -5.28 0.68 -3.78
CA GLN A 44 -3.84 0.53 -4.02
C GLN A 44 -3.41 -0.94 -3.94
N PHE A 45 -3.94 -1.69 -2.98
CA PHE A 45 -3.68 -3.12 -2.84
C PHE A 45 -4.18 -3.92 -4.05
N VAL A 46 -5.42 -3.69 -4.48
CA VAL A 46 -5.98 -4.32 -5.68
C VAL A 46 -5.17 -3.90 -6.91
N PHE A 47 -4.88 -2.62 -7.08
CA PHE A 47 -4.06 -2.16 -8.21
C PHE A 47 -2.69 -2.82 -8.23
N ALA A 48 -2.03 -2.94 -7.08
CA ALA A 48 -0.76 -3.65 -6.95
C ALA A 48 -0.91 -5.13 -7.32
N LEU A 49 -1.91 -5.84 -6.80
CA LEU A 49 -2.14 -7.26 -7.13
C LEU A 49 -2.38 -7.49 -8.62
N PHE A 50 -3.15 -6.62 -9.27
CA PHE A 50 -3.51 -6.76 -10.68
C PHE A 50 -2.38 -6.30 -11.63
N ASN A 51 -1.56 -5.31 -11.23
CA ASN A 51 -0.41 -4.89 -12.04
C ASN A 51 0.83 -5.77 -11.82
N PHE A 52 0.98 -6.38 -10.64
CA PHE A 52 2.22 -7.06 -10.26
C PHE A 52 2.34 -8.46 -10.86
N ASP A 53 1.24 -9.22 -11.05
CA ASP A 53 1.43 -10.66 -11.19
C ASP A 53 0.49 -11.43 -12.12
N ASN A 54 0.96 -11.66 -13.35
CA ASN A 54 0.38 -12.64 -14.29
C ASN A 54 0.39 -14.08 -13.72
N LYS A 55 1.31 -14.40 -12.79
CA LYS A 55 1.34 -15.69 -12.09
C LYS A 55 0.27 -15.79 -11.02
N LEU A 56 -0.25 -14.68 -10.49
CA LEU A 56 -1.41 -14.71 -9.58
C LEU A 56 -2.64 -15.20 -10.35
N PHE A 57 -2.85 -14.73 -11.58
CA PHE A 57 -3.88 -15.29 -12.46
C PHE A 57 -3.62 -16.76 -12.82
N GLN A 58 -2.37 -17.15 -13.07
CA GLN A 58 -2.04 -18.56 -13.34
C GLN A 58 -2.29 -19.45 -12.12
N THR A 59 -1.95 -18.97 -10.92
CA THR A 59 -2.16 -19.68 -9.66
C THR A 59 -3.64 -19.81 -9.37
N LEU A 60 -4.40 -18.72 -9.55
CA LEU A 60 -5.85 -18.72 -9.41
C LEU A 60 -6.50 -19.68 -10.40
N LYS A 61 -6.06 -19.66 -11.67
CA LYS A 61 -6.48 -20.62 -12.70
C LYS A 61 -6.17 -22.06 -12.30
N LEU A 62 -4.98 -22.33 -11.77
CA LEU A 62 -4.58 -23.68 -11.33
C LEU A 62 -5.42 -24.16 -10.14
N LEU A 63 -5.67 -23.28 -9.17
CA LEU A 63 -6.54 -23.56 -8.01
C LEU A 63 -7.98 -23.88 -8.42
N PHE A 64 -8.56 -23.13 -9.35
CA PHE A 64 -9.95 -23.35 -9.79
C PHE A 64 -10.10 -24.46 -10.83
N SER A 65 -9.13 -24.64 -11.74
CA SER A 65 -9.20 -25.66 -12.79
C SER A 65 -8.77 -27.04 -12.30
N GLN A 66 -7.87 -27.10 -11.31
CA GLN A 66 -7.31 -28.34 -10.76
C GLN A 66 -7.14 -28.23 -9.23
N PRO A 67 -8.24 -28.03 -8.47
CA PRO A 67 -8.17 -27.96 -7.01
C PRO A 67 -7.56 -29.25 -6.46
N GLY A 68 -6.52 -29.13 -5.64
CA GLY A 68 -5.84 -30.27 -5.00
C GLY A 68 -4.63 -30.83 -5.75
N ARG A 69 -4.32 -30.38 -6.99
CA ARG A 69 -3.09 -30.80 -7.69
C ARG A 69 -1.83 -30.45 -6.90
N LEU A 70 -1.78 -29.24 -6.35
CA LEU A 70 -0.66 -28.79 -5.52
C LEU A 70 -0.49 -29.65 -4.26
N THR A 71 -1.60 -30.02 -3.61
CA THR A 71 -1.59 -30.89 -2.44
C THR A 71 -1.11 -32.30 -2.78
N HIS A 72 -1.56 -32.84 -3.92
CA HIS A 72 -1.12 -34.15 -4.41
C HIS A 72 0.37 -34.16 -4.78
N GLU A 73 0.86 -33.14 -5.49
CA GLU A 73 2.28 -33.02 -5.84
C GLU A 73 3.17 -32.80 -4.58
N TYR A 74 2.66 -32.14 -3.53
CA TYR A 74 3.40 -31.91 -2.29
C TYR A 74 3.51 -33.15 -1.40
N ILE A 75 2.47 -33.99 -1.33
CA ILE A 75 2.44 -35.19 -0.47
C ILE A 75 3.18 -36.38 -1.11
N HIS A 76 3.24 -36.44 -2.44
CA HIS A 76 3.93 -37.50 -3.19
C HIS A 76 5.41 -37.19 -3.48
N TRP A 77 5.98 -36.22 -2.77
CA TRP A 77 7.40 -35.88 -2.78
C TRP A 77 8.12 -36.59 -1.62
#